data_AF-A0A4R2LPF9-F1
#
_entry.id   AF-A0A4R2LPF9-F1
#
_cell.length_a   1.000
_cell.length_b   1.000
_cell.length_c   1.000
_cell.angle_alpha   90.00
_cell.angle_beta   90.00
_cell.angle_gamma   90.00
#
_symmetry.space_group_name_H-M   'P 1'
#
loop_
_entity.id
_entity.type
_entity.pdbx_description
1 polymer ?
#
loop_
_entity_poly.entity_id
_entity_poly.type
_entity_poly.pdbx_seq_one_letter_code
_entity_poly.pdbx_strand_id
1 'polypeptide(L)' 'MKIFTQDRTRIFSFSGDVWATETPDGGHVVAEKANGSPYIGTYKDIDRASEVLKEIFQYYRDGKKSYIMPLE' A
#
# COMPACT_ATOMS: atom_id res chain seq x y z
N MET A 1 1.31 2.97 12.26
CA MET A 1 2.47 2.91 11.34
C MET A 1 2.35 4.00 10.27
N LYS A 2 3.44 4.48 9.69
CA LYS A 2 3.43 5.37 8.51
C LYS A 2 3.72 4.58 7.23
N ILE A 3 3.10 4.94 6.11
CA ILE A 3 3.38 4.33 4.82
C ILE A 3 3.80 5.39 3.81
N PHE A 4 4.93 5.15 3.15
CA PHE A 4 5.41 5.95 2.03
C PHE A 4 4.90 5.35 0.73
N THR A 5 4.31 6.17 -0.14
CA THR A 5 3.85 5.72 -1.46
C THR A 5 5.03 5.26 -2.33
N GLN A 6 4.74 4.45 -3.34
CA GLN A 6 5.76 3.87 -4.23
C GLN A 6 6.64 4.94 -4.87
N ASP A 7 6.04 6.02 -5.37
CA ASP A 7 6.72 7.18 -5.96
C ASP A 7 7.42 8.10 -4.92
N ARG A 8 7.26 7.80 -3.62
CA ARG A 8 7.78 8.55 -2.47
C ARG A 8 7.31 10.01 -2.40
N THR A 9 6.26 10.39 -3.13
CA THR A 9 5.74 11.76 -3.11
C THR A 9 4.83 12.02 -1.91
N ARG A 10 4.31 10.96 -1.28
CA ARG A 10 3.35 11.05 -0.19
C ARG A 10 3.68 10.10 0.95
N ILE A 11 3.28 10.51 2.14
CA ILE A 11 3.28 9.68 3.35
C ILE A 11 1.90 9.80 4.00
N PHE A 12 1.35 8.68 4.46
CA PHE A 12 0.12 8.70 5.24
C PHE A 12 0.23 7.84 6.50
N SER A 13 -0.63 8.15 7.47
CA SER A 13 -0.81 7.31 8.64
C SER A 13 -1.61 6.09 8.23
N PHE A 14 -1.09 4.89 8.51
CA PHE A 14 -1.85 3.66 8.39
C PHE A 14 -3.02 3.70 9.38
N SER A 15 -4.18 4.07 8.85
CA SER A 15 -5.42 4.32 9.58
C SER A 15 -6.58 4.18 8.59
N GLY A 16 -7.70 3.62 9.04
CA GLY A 16 -8.80 3.23 8.16
C GLY A 16 -8.49 1.96 7.37
N ASP A 17 -9.27 1.75 6.31
CA ASP A 17 -9.20 0.50 5.53
C ASP A 17 -8.11 0.56 4.45
N VAL A 18 -7.39 -0.56 4.31
CA VAL A 18 -6.37 -0.78 3.27
C VAL A 18 -6.61 -2.15 2.66
N TRP A 19 -6.71 -2.22 1.33
CA TRP A 19 -7.02 -3.45 0.60
C TRP A 19 -6.25 -3.51 -0.73
N ALA A 20 -6.22 -4.70 -1.33
CA ALA A 20 -5.71 -4.91 -2.67
C ALA A 20 -6.86 -5.02 -3.66
N THR A 21 -6.70 -4.48 -4.86
CA THR A 21 -7.70 -4.54 -5.93
C THR A 21 -7.02 -4.63 -7.29
N GLU A 22 -7.75 -5.10 -8.30
CA GLU A 22 -7.26 -5.23 -9.67
C GLU A 22 -7.94 -4.19 -10.55
N THR A 23 -7.16 -3.56 -11.43
CA THR A 23 -7.65 -2.67 -12.50
C THR A 23 -7.06 -3.13 -13.84
N PRO A 24 -7.49 -2.58 -14.98
CA PRO A 24 -6.88 -2.88 -16.28
C PRO A 24 -5.36 -2.63 -16.34
N ASP A 25 -4.82 -1.78 -15.46
CA ASP A 25 -3.40 -1.42 -15.40
C ASP A 25 -2.58 -2.33 -14.48
N GLY A 26 -3.22 -3.30 -13.81
CA GLY A 26 -2.57 -4.27 -12.92
C GLY A 26 -3.18 -4.34 -11.52
N GLY A 27 -2.41 -4.86 -10.57
CA GLY A 27 -2.80 -4.93 -9.16
C GLY A 27 -2.42 -3.67 -8.41
N HIS A 28 -3.28 -3.21 -7.50
CA HIS A 28 -3.02 -2.04 -6.70
C HIS A 28 -3.27 -2.29 -5.23
N VAL A 29 -2.49 -1.61 -4.38
CA VAL A 29 -2.82 -1.44 -2.96
C VAL A 29 -3.46 -0.08 -2.78
N VAL A 30 -4.59 -0.06 -2.09
CA VAL A 30 -5.48 1.09 -1.94
C VAL A 30 -5.64 1.43 -0.46
N ALA A 31 -5.67 2.71 -0.11
CA ALA A 31 -5.99 3.19 1.22
C ALA A 31 -7.18 4.16 1.19
N GLU A 32 -8.20 3.90 2.01
CA GLU A 32 -9.42 4.71 2.09
C GLU A 32 -9.12 6.20 2.37
N LYS A 33 -8.20 6.45 3.31
CA LYS A 33 -7.91 7.78 3.84
C LYS A 33 -6.76 8.49 3.10
N ALA A 34 -6.38 8.02 1.92
CA ALA A 34 -5.39 8.71 1.11
C ALA A 34 -6.05 9.91 0.41
N ASN A 35 -5.56 11.12 0.72
CA ASN A 35 -6.04 12.34 0.06
C ASN A 35 -5.60 12.35 -1.41
N GLY A 36 -6.57 12.42 -2.32
CA GLY A 36 -6.35 12.44 -3.77
C GLY A 36 -6.45 11.05 -4.40
N SER A 37 -5.33 10.51 -4.87
CA SER A 37 -5.31 9.14 -5.41
C SER A 37 -5.32 8.15 -4.25
N PRO A 38 -6.27 7.19 -4.23
CA PRO A 38 -6.32 6.20 -3.17
C PRO A 38 -5.27 5.09 -3.37
N TYR A 39 -4.65 5.03 -4.56
CA TYR A 39 -3.61 4.07 -4.90
C TYR A 39 -2.28 4.46 -4.25
N ILE A 40 -1.77 3.58 -3.40
CA ILE A 40 -0.52 3.78 -2.66
C ILE A 40 0.65 2.96 -3.24
N GLY A 41 0.34 1.98 -4.08
CA GLY A 41 1.30 1.28 -4.94
C GLY A 41 0.59 0.48 -6.03
N THR A 42 1.30 0.29 -7.13
CA THR A 42 0.86 -0.40 -8.35
C THR A 42 1.85 -1.50 -8.68
N TYR A 43 1.33 -2.64 -9.09
CA TYR A 43 2.06 -3.88 -9.32
C TYR A 43 1.51 -4.59 -10.57
N LYS A 44 2.30 -5.53 -11.09
CA LYS A 44 1.94 -6.31 -12.30
C LYS A 44 0.57 -6.98 -12.26
N ASP A 45 0.16 -7.50 -11.10
CA ASP A 45 -1.05 -8.30 -10.92
C ASP A 45 -1.56 -8.21 -9.46
N ILE A 46 -2.80 -8.67 -9.25
CA ILE A 46 -3.45 -8.69 -7.95
C ILE A 46 -2.72 -9.57 -6.92
N ASP A 47 -2.03 -10.61 -7.39
CA ASP A 47 -1.27 -11.51 -6.51
C ASP A 47 -0.12 -10.75 -5.85
N ARG A 48 0.66 -9.98 -6.63
CA ARG A 48 1.75 -9.17 -6.09
C ARG A 48 1.24 -8.06 -5.17
N ALA A 49 0.16 -7.38 -5.54
CA ALA A 49 -0.47 -6.38 -4.67
C ALA A 49 -0.94 -6.98 -3.34
N SER A 50 -1.46 -8.22 -3.37
CA SER A 50 -1.89 -8.94 -2.17
C SER A 50 -0.72 -9.39 -1.29
N GLU A 51 0.42 -9.75 -1.86
CA GLU A 51 1.65 -10.01 -1.10
C GLU A 51 2.14 -8.78 -0.36
N VAL A 52 2.20 -7.64 -1.05
CA VAL A 52 2.60 -6.36 -0.44
C VAL A 52 1.63 -5.97 0.68
N LEU A 53 0.33 -6.16 0.49
CA LEU A 53 -0.65 -5.92 1.55
C LEU A 53 -0.39 -6.79 2.80
N LYS A 54 -0.05 -8.07 2.60
CA LYS A 54 0.33 -8.97 3.71
C LYS A 54 1.60 -8.50 4.41
N GLU A 55 2.59 -7.99 3.69
CA GLU A 55 3.80 -7.39 4.27
C GLU A 55 3.46 -6.17 5.14
N ILE A 56 2.61 -5.27 4.65
CA ILE A 56 2.13 -4.10 5.42
C ILE A 56 1.47 -4.56 6.73
N PHE A 57 0.60 -5.57 6.66
CA PHE A 57 -0.05 -6.12 7.86
C PHE A 57 0.95 -6.76 8.82
N GLN A 58 1.96 -7.46 8.31
CA GLN A 58 3.01 -8.03 9.15
C GLN A 58 3.81 -6.93 9.85
N TYR A 59 4.23 -5.89 9.13
CA TYR A 59 4.95 -4.74 9.70
C TYR A 59 4.13 -4.04 10.78
N TYR A 60 2.82 -3.89 10.56
CA TYR A 60 1.91 -3.33 11.55
C TYR A 60 1.86 -4.21 12.82
N ARG A 61 1.70 -5.53 12.68
CA ARG A 61 1.70 -6.49 13.80
C ARG A 61 3.01 -6.48 14.58
N ASP A 62 4.13 -6.34 13.88
CA ASP A 62 5.47 -6.28 14.48
C ASP A 62 5.77 -4.92 15.15
N GLY A 63 4.82 -4.00 15.17
CA GLY A 63 4.98 -2.67 15.77
C GLY A 63 5.98 -1.79 15.02
N LYS A 64 6.23 -2.04 13.73
CA LYS A 64 7.13 -1.22 12.91
C LYS A 64 6.55 0.19 12.77
N LYS A 65 7.45 1.18 12.79
CA LYS A 65 7.06 2.59 12.72
C LYS A 65 6.69 3.02 11.30
N SER A 66 7.32 2.43 10.29
CA SER A 66 7.13 2.79 8.89
C SER A 66 7.25 1.60 7.95
N TYR A 67 6.57 1.70 6.81
CA TYR A 67 6.70 0.83 5.64
C TYR A 67 6.89 1.69 4.38
N ILE A 68 7.77 1.28 3.48
CA ILE A 68 7.99 1.94 2.18
C ILE A 68 7.51 0.99 1.11
N MET A 69 6.58 1.43 0.27
CA MET A 69 6.07 0.61 -0.82
C MET A 69 7.20 0.25 -1.80
N PRO A 70 7.34 -1.04 -2.18
CA PRO A 70 8.33 -1.50 -3.17
C PRO A 70 8.20 -0.80 -4.54
N LEU A 71 9.33 -0.50 -5.19
CA LEU A 71 9.42 0.32 -6.42
C LEU A 71 9.18 -0.43 -7.74
N GLU A 72 8.89 -1.72 -7.68
CA GLU A 72 8.90 -2.71 -8.80
C GLU A 72 8.61 -2.21 -10.21
#